data_AF-A0A0N0VEX5-F1
#
_entry.id   AF-A0A0N0VEX5-F1
#
_cell.length_a   1.000
_cell.length_b   1.000
_cell.length_c   1.000
_cell.angle_alpha   90.00
_cell.angle_beta   90.00
_cell.angle_gamma   90.00
#
_symmetry.space_group_name_H-M   'P 1'
#
loop_
_entity.id
_entity.type
_entity.pdbx_description
1 polymer ?
#
loop_
_entity_poly.entity_id
_entity_poly.type
_entity_poly.pdbx_seq_one_letter_code
_entity_poly.pdbx_strand_id
1 'polypeptide(L)'
;MFRRVGLRLAEFQYVPLISKVSHKDTKYRLLSKEHVAVVQPGAGLPEMLKVDPAALTLLTATAFDDIEHLLRPSHLACLRKIFDDPEASDNDKFVALQLLKNANISAARVLPGCQDTGTAIIAGYRGEQVFVPGNDEEALSRGVFDTFQQRNLRYSQNVPLTMFDEKNTGTNLPAQIDLYATKGMEYSFMFVAKGGGSANKSYLFQETKSVLNPKSLRKFLQEKLAMFGTAACPPYHVSVVIGGTSAETTMKTVKYASCKYYDDLITKPDATTGYAFRDLEMEKEVLSICQHIGMGAQFGGKYYAHDARVIRLPRHGASLPIGIGVSCSADRQALGKINKDGIWLEELETEPSKYMPEVKEAELLKTPPVEVDLSRPMSEVLKELSKYPVKTRLSLTGTIIVARDIAHARMREMVEAGKPLPQYMKDHPVYYAGPAKQPKGLPSGSFGPTTAGRMDPFVDLFQSLGGSMIMLAKGNRSKQVTDACKKYGGFYLGSIGGPAAVLATEAIKKVECVDMKELGMEAVWKIEVVGFPAFIVVDDKGNDFFKQL
;
A
#
# COMPACT_ATOMS: atom_id res chain seq x y z
N MET A 1 -4.97 54.82 -28.52
CA MET A 1 -3.59 54.53 -28.94
C MET A 1 -3.18 53.17 -28.37
N PHE A 2 -3.54 52.07 -29.04
CA PHE A 2 -3.16 50.72 -28.59
C PHE A 2 -1.68 50.51 -28.94
N ARG A 3 -0.79 50.56 -27.94
CA ARG A 3 0.60 50.13 -28.10
C ARG A 3 0.60 48.66 -28.50
N ARG A 4 0.96 48.36 -29.76
CA ARG A 4 1.37 47.01 -30.17
C ARG A 4 2.53 46.61 -29.26
N VAL A 5 2.28 45.67 -28.35
CA VAL A 5 3.35 45.03 -27.57
C VAL A 5 4.13 44.20 -28.59
N GLY A 6 5.28 44.71 -29.02
CA GLY A 6 6.18 43.99 -29.92
C GLY A 6 6.64 42.70 -29.24
N LEU A 7 6.26 41.55 -29.80
CA LEU A 7 6.77 40.25 -29.40
C LEU A 7 8.27 40.23 -29.68
N ARG A 8 9.10 40.23 -28.63
CA ARG A 8 10.53 39.90 -28.77
C ARG A 8 10.64 38.41 -29.06
N LEU A 9 11.31 38.04 -30.14
CA LEU A 9 11.70 36.67 -30.40
C LEU A 9 12.71 36.25 -29.34
N ALA A 10 12.40 35.22 -28.56
CA ALA A 10 13.30 34.63 -27.57
C ALA A 10 14.25 33.62 -28.24
N GLU A 11 15.42 33.40 -27.65
CA GLU A 11 16.34 32.33 -28.05
C GLU A 11 15.87 30.96 -27.54
N PHE A 12 16.25 29.88 -28.23
CA PHE A 12 15.92 28.52 -27.83
C PHE A 12 16.80 28.10 -26.63
N GLN A 13 16.14 27.68 -25.55
CA GLN A 13 16.79 27.06 -24.39
C GLN A 13 16.05 25.78 -24.01
N TYR A 14 16.75 24.65 -24.05
CA TYR A 14 16.20 23.39 -23.56
C TYR A 14 16.32 23.31 -22.03
N VAL A 15 15.20 23.02 -21.37
CA VAL A 15 15.12 22.72 -19.94
C VAL A 15 14.16 21.53 -19.78
N PRO A 16 14.55 20.44 -19.09
CA PRO A 16 13.70 19.28 -18.96
C PRO A 16 12.47 19.58 -18.08
N LEU A 17 11.40 18.80 -18.26
CA LEU A 17 10.19 18.92 -17.44
C LEU A 17 10.49 18.74 -15.94
N ILE A 18 11.23 17.67 -15.62
CA ILE A 18 11.72 17.34 -14.29
C ILE A 18 13.23 17.18 -14.42
N SER A 19 13.99 17.82 -13.54
CA SER A 19 15.45 17.69 -13.50
C SER A 19 15.86 16.26 -13.13
N LYS A 20 17.08 15.86 -13.51
CA LYS A 20 17.65 14.60 -13.03
C LYS A 20 17.81 14.71 -11.51
N VAL A 21 17.30 13.72 -10.78
CA VAL A 21 17.32 13.69 -9.33
C VAL A 21 18.41 12.74 -8.84
N SER A 22 19.17 13.17 -7.82
CA SER A 22 20.14 12.32 -7.13
C SER A 22 19.45 11.46 -6.07
N HIS A 23 20.17 10.48 -5.53
CA HIS A 23 19.70 9.68 -4.41
C HIS A 23 20.81 9.60 -3.36
N LYS A 24 21.27 10.77 -2.88
CA LYS A 24 22.52 10.92 -2.11
C LYS A 24 22.50 10.16 -0.79
N ASP A 25 21.33 10.10 -0.15
CA ASP A 25 21.13 9.42 1.12
C ASP A 25 20.85 7.92 0.97
N THR A 26 20.74 7.41 -0.26
CA THR A 26 20.53 5.99 -0.52
C THR A 26 21.85 5.23 -0.47
N LYS A 27 21.97 4.33 0.50
CA LYS A 27 23.08 3.36 0.57
C LYS A 27 22.79 2.19 -0.34
N TYR A 28 23.82 1.69 -1.02
CA TYR A 28 23.73 0.54 -1.92
C TYR A 28 24.68 -0.56 -1.45
N ARG A 29 24.21 -1.80 -1.47
CA ARG A 29 25.03 -3.01 -1.31
C ARG A 29 25.33 -3.63 -2.67
N LEU A 30 26.54 -4.13 -2.82
CA LEU A 30 26.97 -4.85 -4.02
C LEU A 30 26.39 -6.27 -3.98
N LEU A 31 25.72 -6.70 -5.05
CA LEU A 31 25.20 -8.06 -5.20
C LEU A 31 26.23 -8.98 -5.87
N SER A 32 26.81 -8.53 -6.99
CA SER A 32 27.82 -9.28 -7.73
C SER A 32 28.60 -8.34 -8.65
N LYS A 33 29.87 -8.71 -8.93
CA LYS A 33 30.69 -8.10 -9.99
C LYS A 33 30.64 -8.89 -11.30
N GLU A 34 30.01 -10.06 -11.30
CA GLU A 34 29.80 -10.87 -12.48
C GLU A 34 28.73 -10.24 -13.39
N HIS A 35 28.55 -10.78 -14.59
CA HIS A 35 27.54 -10.37 -15.58
C HIS A 35 27.72 -8.99 -16.21
N VAL A 36 28.77 -8.26 -15.86
CA VAL A 36 29.09 -6.95 -16.46
C VAL A 36 30.47 -6.97 -17.12
N ALA A 37 30.58 -6.35 -18.29
CA ALA A 37 31.85 -6.16 -18.97
C ALA A 37 31.84 -4.86 -19.76
N VAL A 38 32.90 -4.05 -19.64
CA VAL A 38 33.12 -2.91 -20.52
C VAL A 38 33.75 -3.42 -21.82
N VAL A 39 33.16 -3.07 -22.95
CA VAL A 39 33.64 -3.43 -24.28
C VAL A 39 33.81 -2.17 -25.11
N GLN A 40 34.85 -2.15 -25.95
CA GLN A 40 35.06 -1.08 -26.91
C GLN A 40 34.51 -1.52 -28.28
N PRO A 41 33.32 -1.04 -28.69
CA PRO A 41 32.81 -1.31 -30.03
C PRO A 41 33.64 -0.60 -31.12
N GLY A 42 33.51 -1.07 -32.36
CA GLY A 42 34.04 -0.39 -33.55
C GLY A 42 33.20 0.83 -33.95
N ALA A 43 33.42 1.33 -35.18
CA ALA A 43 32.63 2.40 -35.80
C ALA A 43 32.62 3.76 -35.06
N GLY A 44 33.63 4.05 -34.23
CA GLY A 44 33.72 5.31 -33.49
C GLY A 44 32.73 5.45 -32.34
N LEU A 45 32.08 4.34 -31.94
CA LEU A 45 31.17 4.30 -30.81
C LEU A 45 31.95 4.40 -29.46
N PRO A 46 31.36 5.02 -28.42
CA PRO A 46 31.98 5.05 -27.10
C PRO A 46 32.02 3.66 -26.47
N GLU A 47 32.79 3.50 -25.39
CA GLU A 47 32.76 2.29 -24.56
C GLU A 47 31.32 1.93 -24.20
N MET A 48 31.01 0.64 -24.23
CA MET A 48 29.70 0.11 -23.86
C MET A 48 29.83 -0.86 -22.69
N LEU A 49 28.86 -0.81 -21.79
CA LEU A 49 28.64 -1.81 -20.76
C LEU A 49 27.77 -2.92 -21.31
N LYS A 50 28.37 -4.08 -21.56
CA LYS A 50 27.63 -5.32 -21.80
C LYS A 50 27.11 -5.84 -20.46
N VAL A 51 25.80 -6.04 -20.36
CA VAL A 51 25.12 -6.58 -19.18
C VAL A 51 24.42 -7.88 -19.57
N ASP A 52 24.81 -9.00 -18.96
CA ASP A 52 24.11 -10.27 -19.16
C ASP A 52 22.68 -10.18 -18.61
N PRO A 53 21.64 -10.67 -19.34
CA PRO A 53 20.26 -10.65 -18.84
C PRO A 53 20.07 -11.30 -17.46
N ALA A 54 20.91 -12.27 -17.07
CA ALA A 54 20.89 -12.87 -15.74
C ALA A 54 21.13 -11.84 -14.62
N ALA A 55 21.83 -10.74 -14.89
CA ALA A 55 21.97 -9.62 -13.95
C ALA A 55 20.62 -8.97 -13.61
N LEU A 56 19.75 -8.83 -14.61
CA LEU A 56 18.40 -8.26 -14.44
C LEU A 56 17.53 -9.20 -13.60
N THR A 57 17.61 -10.50 -13.85
CA THR A 57 16.93 -11.53 -13.06
C THR A 57 17.41 -11.52 -11.61
N LEU A 58 18.73 -11.56 -11.37
CA LEU A 58 19.32 -11.53 -10.03
C LEU A 58 18.91 -10.27 -9.27
N LEU A 59 19.07 -9.10 -9.88
CA LEU A 59 18.74 -7.82 -9.24
C LEU A 59 17.26 -7.76 -8.89
N THR A 60 16.38 -8.15 -9.80
CA THR A 60 14.93 -8.11 -9.60
C THR A 60 14.48 -9.10 -8.54
N ALA A 61 14.97 -10.35 -8.60
CA ALA A 61 14.62 -11.36 -7.61
C ALA A 61 15.02 -10.91 -6.20
N THR A 62 16.25 -10.41 -6.06
CA THR A 62 16.78 -9.90 -4.79
C THR A 62 16.01 -8.68 -4.30
N ALA A 63 15.66 -7.74 -5.19
CA ALA A 63 14.89 -6.54 -4.84
C ALA A 63 13.51 -6.90 -4.29
N PHE A 64 12.77 -7.78 -4.97
CA PHE A 64 11.45 -8.21 -4.52
C PHE A 64 11.52 -9.07 -3.25
N ASP A 65 12.58 -9.85 -3.04
CA ASP A 65 12.76 -10.57 -1.78
C ASP A 65 12.99 -9.60 -0.61
N ASP A 66 13.86 -8.61 -0.81
CA ASP A 66 14.17 -7.62 0.23
C ASP A 66 12.97 -6.75 0.58
N ILE A 67 12.28 -6.16 -0.40
CA ILE A 67 11.19 -5.21 -0.12
C ILE A 67 9.94 -5.90 0.47
N GLU A 68 9.78 -7.22 0.33
CA GLU A 68 8.66 -7.94 0.94
C GLU A 68 8.88 -8.27 2.42
N HIS A 69 10.13 -8.22 2.89
CA HIS A 69 10.53 -8.65 4.23
C HIS A 69 11.16 -7.55 5.07
N LEU A 70 11.79 -6.56 4.41
CA LEU A 70 12.53 -5.46 5.02
C LEU A 70 11.87 -4.11 4.68
N LEU A 71 12.17 -3.10 5.47
CA LEU A 71 11.69 -1.74 5.29
C LEU A 71 12.86 -0.76 5.28
N ARG A 72 12.64 0.45 4.75
CA ARG A 72 13.64 1.52 4.83
C ARG A 72 13.88 1.93 6.29
N PRO A 73 15.12 2.20 6.70
CA PRO A 73 15.45 2.73 8.03
C PRO A 73 14.63 4.00 8.39
N SER A 74 14.39 4.87 7.40
CA SER A 74 13.63 6.11 7.61
C SER A 74 12.14 5.87 7.89
N HIS A 75 11.53 4.82 7.31
CA HIS A 75 10.16 4.42 7.61
C HIS A 75 10.05 3.89 9.05
N LEU A 76 10.95 3.00 9.45
CA LEU A 76 11.00 2.44 10.80
C LEU A 76 11.26 3.53 11.86
N ALA A 77 12.12 4.51 11.56
CA ALA A 77 12.34 5.67 12.40
C ALA A 77 11.06 6.50 12.60
N CYS A 78 10.25 6.67 11.55
CA CYS A 78 8.96 7.36 11.66
C CYS A 78 7.99 6.61 12.58
N LEU A 79 7.95 5.28 12.55
CA LEU A 79 7.15 4.47 13.48
C LEU A 79 7.67 4.61 14.92
N ARG A 80 8.98 4.49 15.14
CA ARG A 80 9.60 4.65 16.48
C ARG A 80 9.32 6.03 17.08
N LYS A 81 9.31 7.09 16.26
CA LYS A 81 9.04 8.45 16.71
C LYS A 81 7.65 8.63 17.35
N ILE A 82 6.67 7.81 16.98
CA ILE A 82 5.29 7.88 17.52
C ILE A 82 5.28 7.69 19.04
N PHE A 83 6.21 6.89 19.58
CA PHE A 83 6.27 6.61 21.02
C PHE A 83 6.79 7.80 21.83
N ASP A 84 7.62 8.64 21.24
CA ASP A 84 8.22 9.82 21.91
C ASP A 84 7.33 11.06 21.81
N ASP A 85 6.31 11.05 20.95
CA ASP A 85 5.40 12.18 20.78
C ASP A 85 4.33 12.18 21.87
N PRO A 86 4.27 13.22 22.73
CA PRO A 86 3.23 13.34 23.76
C PRO A 86 1.83 13.59 23.17
N GLU A 87 1.73 14.02 21.91
CA GLU A 87 0.45 14.24 21.23
C GLU A 87 -0.05 13.00 20.46
N ALA A 88 0.76 11.93 20.39
CA ALA A 88 0.31 10.65 19.85
C ALA A 88 -0.76 10.04 20.76
N SER A 89 -1.86 9.55 20.17
CA SER A 89 -2.88 8.83 20.93
C SER A 89 -2.34 7.47 21.40
N ASP A 90 -2.97 6.89 22.42
CA ASP A 90 -2.67 5.52 22.86
C ASP A 90 -2.86 4.52 21.70
N ASN A 91 -3.86 4.75 20.85
CA ASN A 91 -4.11 3.95 19.64
C ASN A 91 -3.03 4.14 18.57
N ASP A 92 -2.49 5.35 18.39
CA ASP A 92 -1.36 5.61 17.49
C ASP A 92 -0.16 4.74 17.90
N LYS A 93 0.17 4.75 19.18
CA LYS A 93 1.29 3.96 19.76
C LYS A 93 1.04 2.46 19.66
N PHE A 94 -0.19 2.01 19.96
CA PHE A 94 -0.56 0.60 19.84
C PHE A 94 -0.43 0.09 18.40
N VAL A 95 -0.96 0.82 17.41
CA VAL A 95 -0.84 0.45 15.99
C VAL A 95 0.62 0.46 15.55
N ALA A 96 1.39 1.50 15.91
CA ALA A 96 2.82 1.58 15.60
C ALA A 96 3.60 0.38 16.18
N LEU A 97 3.25 -0.09 17.38
CA LEU A 97 3.91 -1.23 18.01
C LEU A 97 3.67 -2.50 17.21
N GLN A 98 2.42 -2.76 16.80
CA GLN A 98 2.11 -3.95 15.99
C GLN A 98 2.82 -3.91 14.63
N LEU A 99 2.95 -2.73 14.01
CA LEU A 99 3.71 -2.57 12.76
C LEU A 99 5.21 -2.81 12.95
N LEU A 100 5.82 -2.35 14.05
CA LEU A 100 7.24 -2.61 14.36
C LEU A 100 7.50 -4.09 14.68
N LYS A 101 6.64 -4.72 15.49
CA LYS A 101 6.71 -6.17 15.73
C LYS A 101 6.62 -6.95 14.42
N ASN A 102 5.74 -6.53 13.53
CA ASN A 102 5.56 -7.15 12.24
C ASN A 102 6.80 -7.06 11.36
N ALA A 103 7.46 -5.90 11.33
CA ALA A 103 8.75 -5.74 10.65
C ALA A 103 9.83 -6.68 11.23
N ASN A 104 9.84 -6.87 12.55
CA ASN A 104 10.76 -7.81 13.20
C ASN A 104 10.51 -9.27 12.80
N ILE A 105 9.24 -9.69 12.73
CA ILE A 105 8.88 -11.04 12.27
C ILE A 105 9.23 -11.21 10.78
N SER A 106 8.93 -10.21 9.94
CA SER A 106 9.14 -10.34 8.50
C SER A 106 10.62 -10.37 8.10
N ALA A 107 11.50 -9.71 8.87
CA ALA A 107 12.93 -9.70 8.61
C ALA A 107 13.59 -11.10 8.63
N ALA A 108 12.94 -12.10 9.26
CA ALA A 108 13.36 -13.50 9.20
C ALA A 108 13.12 -14.18 7.83
N ARG A 109 12.48 -13.49 6.87
CA ARG A 109 12.20 -13.94 5.49
C ARG A 109 11.32 -15.20 5.36
N VAL A 110 10.58 -15.54 6.42
CA VAL A 110 9.62 -16.65 6.41
C VAL A 110 8.22 -16.16 6.04
N LEU A 111 7.77 -15.09 6.69
CA LEU A 111 6.46 -14.45 6.48
C LEU A 111 6.69 -13.05 5.89
N PRO A 112 6.05 -12.67 4.78
CA PRO A 112 6.15 -11.31 4.26
C PRO A 112 5.46 -10.31 5.21
N GLY A 113 5.90 -9.05 5.19
CA GLY A 113 5.34 -8.02 6.08
C GLY A 113 3.83 -7.79 5.89
N CYS A 114 3.29 -8.06 4.70
CA CYS A 114 1.86 -7.95 4.42
C CYS A 114 1.36 -9.21 3.69
N GLN A 115 0.08 -9.57 3.87
CA GLN A 115 -0.57 -10.61 3.07
C GLN A 115 -0.71 -10.20 1.60
N ASP A 116 -0.85 -8.89 1.35
CA ASP A 116 -0.87 -8.33 0.01
C ASP A 116 0.57 -8.01 -0.42
N THR A 117 1.23 -8.98 -1.03
CA THR A 117 2.56 -8.84 -1.67
C THR A 117 2.52 -8.00 -2.95
N GLY A 118 1.36 -7.41 -3.27
CA GLY A 118 1.23 -6.33 -4.24
C GLY A 118 1.51 -6.71 -5.69
N THR A 119 1.40 -5.70 -6.55
CA THR A 119 1.83 -5.77 -7.95
C THR A 119 3.31 -5.42 -8.03
N ALA A 120 4.07 -6.24 -8.76
CA ALA A 120 5.47 -5.96 -9.08
C ALA A 120 5.54 -4.85 -10.13
N ILE A 121 6.11 -3.69 -9.75
CA ILE A 121 6.34 -2.56 -10.65
C ILE A 121 7.84 -2.32 -10.75
N ILE A 122 8.34 -2.19 -11.97
CA ILE A 122 9.76 -2.00 -12.28
C ILE A 122 9.89 -0.83 -13.25
N ALA A 123 10.57 0.22 -12.83
CA ALA A 123 10.99 1.29 -13.74
C ALA A 123 12.49 1.17 -13.98
N GLY A 124 12.90 0.91 -15.22
CA GLY A 124 14.29 0.81 -15.64
C GLY A 124 14.69 2.00 -16.52
N TYR A 125 15.92 2.48 -16.36
CA TYR A 125 16.50 3.59 -17.11
C TYR A 125 17.80 3.13 -17.75
N ARG A 126 17.72 2.66 -18.99
CA ARG A 126 18.86 2.07 -19.71
C ARG A 126 19.65 3.18 -20.41
N GLY A 127 20.85 3.44 -19.92
CA GLY A 127 21.77 4.35 -20.58
C GLY A 127 22.14 3.88 -21.98
N GLU A 128 22.35 4.82 -22.92
CA GLU A 128 22.66 4.50 -24.32
C GLU A 128 23.94 3.67 -24.52
N GLN A 129 24.84 3.67 -23.53
CA GLN A 129 26.06 2.85 -23.54
C GLN A 129 25.85 1.49 -22.88
N VAL A 130 24.63 1.12 -22.48
CA VAL A 130 24.32 -0.20 -21.91
C VAL A 130 23.71 -1.09 -22.99
N PHE A 131 24.33 -2.25 -23.20
CA PHE A 131 23.85 -3.26 -24.12
C PHE A 131 23.51 -4.55 -23.37
N VAL A 132 22.25 -4.97 -23.46
CA VAL A 132 21.74 -6.25 -22.93
C VAL A 132 21.46 -7.18 -24.12
N PRO A 133 22.18 -8.30 -24.27
CA PRO A 133 21.95 -9.25 -25.36
C PRO A 133 20.75 -10.17 -25.05
N GLY A 134 19.54 -9.60 -24.99
CA GLY A 134 18.32 -10.35 -24.68
C GLY A 134 17.08 -9.47 -24.58
N ASN A 135 16.02 -10.02 -23.99
CA ASN A 135 14.80 -9.30 -23.67
C ASN A 135 14.80 -8.89 -22.20
N ASP A 136 14.97 -7.58 -21.95
CA ASP A 136 15.03 -7.00 -20.61
C ASP A 136 13.77 -7.33 -19.78
N GLU A 137 12.58 -7.18 -20.37
CA GLU A 137 11.30 -7.40 -19.66
C GLU A 137 11.11 -8.86 -19.26
N GLU A 138 11.53 -9.80 -20.12
CA GLU A 138 11.48 -11.24 -19.81
C GLU A 138 12.42 -11.58 -18.65
N ALA A 139 13.66 -11.06 -18.69
CA ALA A 139 14.65 -11.31 -17.65
C ALA A 139 14.25 -10.70 -16.29
N LEU A 140 13.66 -9.49 -16.29
CA LEU A 140 13.08 -8.86 -15.11
C LEU A 140 11.87 -9.67 -14.59
N SER A 141 10.95 -10.06 -15.47
CA SER A 141 9.79 -10.88 -15.12
C SER A 141 10.19 -12.23 -14.56
N ARG A 142 11.28 -12.83 -15.04
CA ARG A 142 11.85 -14.07 -14.49
C ARG A 142 12.27 -13.87 -13.03
N GLY A 143 12.89 -12.75 -12.70
CA GLY A 143 13.28 -12.44 -11.32
C GLY A 143 12.05 -12.27 -10.40
N VAL A 144 11.01 -11.59 -10.88
CA VAL A 144 9.71 -11.51 -10.15
C VAL A 144 9.15 -12.91 -9.93
N PHE A 145 9.03 -13.70 -11.00
CA PHE A 145 8.51 -15.06 -10.94
C PHE A 145 9.28 -15.91 -9.93
N ASP A 146 10.61 -15.93 -9.99
CA ASP A 146 11.44 -16.74 -9.12
C ASP A 146 11.22 -16.41 -7.64
N THR A 147 11.21 -15.13 -7.29
CA THR A 147 10.95 -14.71 -5.91
C THR A 147 9.55 -15.11 -5.46
N PHE A 148 8.54 -14.86 -6.27
CA PHE A 148 7.16 -15.22 -5.94
C PHE A 148 6.92 -16.73 -5.89
N GLN A 149 7.70 -17.54 -6.61
CA GLN A 149 7.65 -19.00 -6.49
C GLN A 149 8.37 -19.52 -5.24
N GLN A 150 9.57 -19.00 -4.95
CA GLN A 150 10.45 -19.51 -3.89
C GLN A 150 10.07 -19.02 -2.50
N ARG A 151 9.51 -17.81 -2.38
CA ARG A 151 9.10 -17.22 -1.09
C ARG A 151 7.62 -17.46 -0.80
N ASN A 152 7.23 -17.31 0.46
CA ASN A 152 5.85 -17.47 0.92
C ASN A 152 4.99 -16.23 0.62
N LEU A 153 5.05 -15.74 -0.62
CA LEU A 153 4.32 -14.55 -1.10
C LEU A 153 2.92 -14.93 -1.63
N ARG A 154 2.18 -13.97 -2.19
CA ARG A 154 0.83 -14.18 -2.72
C ARG A 154 0.72 -13.87 -4.22
N TYR A 155 -0.04 -14.68 -4.94
CA TYR A 155 -0.42 -14.42 -6.33
C TYR A 155 -1.69 -13.58 -6.39
N SER A 156 -1.57 -12.33 -6.83
CA SER A 156 -2.64 -11.33 -6.71
C SER A 156 -3.08 -10.73 -8.05
N GLN A 157 -2.55 -11.20 -9.18
CA GLN A 157 -2.91 -10.69 -10.49
C GLN A 157 -3.98 -11.57 -11.14
N ASN A 158 -5.07 -10.92 -11.54
CA ASN A 158 -6.15 -11.48 -12.31
C ASN A 158 -5.99 -11.03 -13.76
N VAL A 159 -5.98 -11.98 -14.70
CA VAL A 159 -6.01 -11.67 -16.13
C VAL A 159 -7.43 -11.85 -16.66
N PRO A 160 -7.94 -10.93 -17.49
CA PRO A 160 -9.25 -11.06 -18.11
C PRO A 160 -9.21 -12.15 -19.19
N LEU A 161 -10.20 -13.04 -19.16
CA LEU A 161 -10.49 -14.00 -20.23
C LEU A 161 -11.57 -13.46 -21.16
N THR A 162 -12.54 -12.78 -20.56
CA THR A 162 -13.58 -11.99 -21.23
C THR A 162 -13.71 -10.65 -20.50
N MET A 163 -14.77 -9.87 -20.78
CA MET A 163 -15.05 -8.65 -20.02
C MET A 163 -15.35 -8.93 -18.53
N PHE A 164 -15.93 -10.09 -18.22
CA PHE A 164 -16.43 -10.42 -16.87
C PHE A 164 -15.72 -11.62 -16.24
N ASP A 165 -15.17 -12.51 -17.07
CA ASP A 165 -14.48 -13.70 -16.60
C ASP A 165 -12.99 -13.42 -16.40
N GLU A 166 -12.47 -13.81 -15.25
CA GLU A 166 -11.07 -13.63 -14.89
C GLU A 166 -10.44 -14.94 -14.42
N LYS A 167 -9.11 -14.98 -14.48
CA LYS A 167 -8.31 -16.05 -13.89
C LYS A 167 -7.10 -15.47 -13.16
N ASN A 168 -6.83 -15.98 -11.96
CA ASN A 168 -5.57 -15.70 -11.27
C ASN A 168 -4.41 -16.37 -12.04
N THR A 169 -3.33 -15.64 -12.28
CA THR A 169 -2.19 -16.17 -13.05
C THR A 169 -1.40 -17.25 -12.31
N GLY A 170 -1.59 -17.38 -11.00
CA GLY A 170 -0.89 -18.36 -10.16
C GLY A 170 0.59 -18.03 -9.94
N THR A 171 1.04 -16.85 -10.34
CA THR A 171 2.46 -16.46 -10.36
C THR A 171 2.72 -15.01 -9.97
N ASN A 172 1.66 -14.22 -9.77
CA ASN A 172 1.70 -12.76 -9.58
C ASN A 172 2.22 -11.96 -10.78
N LEU A 173 2.42 -12.59 -11.94
CA LEU A 173 2.65 -11.91 -13.21
C LEU A 173 1.32 -11.54 -13.88
N PRO A 174 1.30 -10.58 -14.83
CA PRO A 174 2.43 -9.78 -15.31
C PRO A 174 2.93 -8.76 -14.28
N ALA A 175 4.22 -8.46 -14.33
CA ALA A 175 4.76 -7.26 -13.71
C ALA A 175 4.46 -6.04 -14.61
N GLN A 176 4.32 -4.86 -14.01
CA GLN A 176 4.38 -3.61 -14.78
C GLN A 176 5.85 -3.25 -14.97
N ILE A 177 6.32 -3.22 -16.22
CA ILE A 177 7.71 -2.91 -16.56
C ILE A 177 7.75 -1.71 -17.49
N ASP A 178 8.39 -0.64 -17.05
CA ASP A 178 8.54 0.60 -17.77
C ASP A 178 10.03 0.88 -18.03
N LEU A 179 10.50 0.68 -19.25
CA LEU A 179 11.91 0.86 -19.64
C LEU A 179 12.12 2.16 -20.42
N TYR A 180 12.91 3.06 -19.85
CA TYR A 180 13.23 4.37 -20.41
C TYR A 180 14.65 4.39 -20.98
N ALA A 181 14.83 5.02 -22.15
CA ALA A 181 16.15 5.30 -22.69
C ALA A 181 16.75 6.54 -22.03
N THR A 182 17.99 6.44 -21.55
CA THR A 182 18.75 7.54 -20.94
C THR A 182 20.16 7.62 -21.54
N LYS A 183 21.03 8.44 -20.94
CA LYS A 183 22.41 8.66 -21.39
C LYS A 183 23.40 8.09 -20.37
N GLY A 184 24.57 7.67 -20.85
CA GLY A 184 25.66 7.15 -20.03
C GLY A 184 25.68 5.63 -19.91
N MET A 185 26.59 5.15 -19.05
CA MET A 185 26.99 3.75 -18.94
C MET A 185 26.49 3.10 -17.64
N GLU A 186 25.20 3.30 -17.33
CA GLU A 186 24.52 2.71 -16.17
C GLU A 186 23.08 2.32 -16.56
N TYR A 187 22.60 1.21 -16.00
CA TYR A 187 21.20 0.83 -16.04
C TYR A 187 20.62 0.99 -14.63
N SER A 188 19.85 2.04 -14.39
CA SER A 188 19.28 2.36 -13.07
C SER A 188 17.84 1.84 -12.96
N PHE A 189 17.41 1.47 -11.76
CA PHE A 189 16.11 0.85 -11.50
C PHE A 189 15.43 1.42 -10.26
N MET A 190 14.11 1.43 -10.28
CA MET A 190 13.26 1.51 -9.08
C MET A 190 12.30 0.32 -9.10
N PHE A 191 12.38 -0.51 -8.06
CA PHE A 191 11.49 -1.64 -7.82
C PHE A 191 10.45 -1.24 -6.78
N VAL A 192 9.18 -1.56 -7.01
CA VAL A 192 8.08 -1.27 -6.08
C VAL A 192 7.14 -2.47 -6.00
N ALA A 193 6.88 -2.96 -4.79
CA ALA A 193 5.84 -3.96 -4.53
C ALA A 193 4.56 -3.25 -4.04
N LYS A 194 3.74 -2.76 -4.97
CA LYS A 194 2.62 -1.88 -4.62
C LYS A 194 1.37 -2.67 -4.24
N GLY A 195 0.97 -2.59 -2.98
CA GLY A 195 -0.29 -3.18 -2.50
C GLY A 195 -1.51 -2.54 -3.17
N GLY A 196 -2.51 -3.34 -3.51
CA GLY A 196 -3.72 -2.88 -4.20
C GLY A 196 -4.51 -1.86 -3.39
N GLY A 197 -4.50 -2.00 -2.06
CA GLY A 197 -5.16 -1.06 -1.16
C GLY A 197 -4.64 0.38 -1.26
N SER A 198 -3.32 0.57 -1.37
CA SER A 198 -2.71 1.89 -1.53
C SER A 198 -2.68 2.34 -3.00
N ALA A 199 -2.62 1.41 -3.96
CA ALA A 199 -2.82 1.72 -5.37
C ALA A 199 -4.19 2.39 -5.62
N ASN A 200 -5.26 1.83 -5.03
CA ASN A 200 -6.63 2.35 -5.12
C ASN A 200 -6.84 3.71 -4.42
N LYS A 201 -5.83 4.19 -3.68
CA LYS A 201 -5.79 5.51 -3.05
C LYS A 201 -4.91 6.51 -3.81
N SER A 202 -4.68 6.25 -5.08
CA SER A 202 -4.09 7.22 -6.02
C SER A 202 -5.24 7.89 -6.79
N TYR A 203 -5.50 9.17 -6.52
CA TYR A 203 -6.62 9.91 -7.09
C TYR A 203 -6.13 11.03 -8.00
N LEU A 204 -6.85 11.23 -9.10
CA LEU A 204 -6.66 12.34 -10.03
C LEU A 204 -7.88 13.27 -9.95
N PHE A 205 -7.61 14.56 -9.85
CA PHE A 205 -8.62 15.62 -9.89
C PHE A 205 -8.30 16.60 -11.01
N GLN A 206 -9.30 16.90 -11.84
CA GLN A 206 -9.18 17.89 -12.90
C GLN A 206 -9.61 19.25 -12.36
N GLU A 207 -8.63 20.03 -11.89
CA GLU A 207 -8.85 21.35 -11.33
C GLU A 207 -8.50 22.45 -12.34
N THR A 208 -8.69 23.71 -11.94
CA THR A 208 -8.38 24.88 -12.77
C THR A 208 -7.50 25.87 -12.01
N LYS A 209 -7.09 26.95 -12.69
CA LYS A 209 -6.31 28.04 -12.07
C LYS A 209 -7.00 28.63 -10.82
N SER A 210 -8.32 28.53 -10.68
CA SER A 210 -9.05 29.08 -9.52
C SER A 210 -8.63 28.45 -8.17
N VAL A 211 -8.16 27.20 -8.17
CA VAL A 211 -7.68 26.53 -6.94
C VAL A 211 -6.28 27.00 -6.53
N LEU A 212 -5.49 27.57 -7.45
CA LEU A 212 -4.10 28.00 -7.19
C LEU A 212 -4.02 29.36 -6.47
N ASN A 213 -4.59 29.38 -5.26
CA ASN A 213 -4.35 30.39 -4.25
C ASN A 213 -4.37 29.70 -2.86
N PRO A 214 -3.72 30.27 -1.83
CA PRO A 214 -3.54 29.58 -0.55
C PRO A 214 -4.85 29.08 0.09
N LYS A 215 -5.91 29.90 0.07
CA LYS A 215 -7.20 29.58 0.70
C LYS A 215 -7.91 28.42 -0.02
N SER A 216 -8.03 28.50 -1.35
CA SER A 216 -8.71 27.47 -2.12
C SER A 216 -7.93 26.15 -2.11
N LEU A 217 -6.61 26.20 -2.25
CA LEU A 217 -5.78 24.99 -2.25
C LEU A 217 -5.81 24.29 -0.89
N ARG A 218 -5.70 25.04 0.22
CA ARG A 218 -5.82 24.46 1.57
C ARG A 218 -7.17 23.78 1.77
N LYS A 219 -8.27 24.45 1.43
CA LYS A 219 -9.61 23.88 1.52
C LYS A 219 -9.75 22.61 0.68
N PHE A 220 -9.25 22.64 -0.56
CA PHE A 220 -9.22 21.47 -1.44
C PHE A 220 -8.46 20.31 -0.80
N LEU A 221 -7.24 20.55 -0.31
CA LEU A 221 -6.41 19.50 0.28
C LEU A 221 -7.05 18.91 1.56
N GLN A 222 -7.65 19.75 2.41
CA GLN A 222 -8.39 19.28 3.60
C GLN A 222 -9.50 18.29 3.23
N GLU A 223 -10.28 18.60 2.20
CA GLU A 223 -11.35 17.72 1.74
C GLU A 223 -10.79 16.43 1.08
N LYS A 224 -9.80 16.56 0.19
CA LYS A 224 -9.33 15.42 -0.62
C LYS A 224 -8.43 14.46 0.16
N LEU A 225 -7.62 14.93 1.11
CA LEU A 225 -6.77 14.05 1.94
C LEU A 225 -7.59 13.13 2.84
N ALA A 226 -8.80 13.53 3.22
CA ALA A 226 -9.75 12.68 3.94
C ALA A 226 -10.28 11.50 3.10
N MET A 227 -10.17 11.56 1.76
CA MET A 227 -10.63 10.47 0.87
C MET A 227 -9.77 9.20 0.97
N PHE A 228 -8.52 9.30 1.45
CA PHE A 228 -7.76 8.10 1.75
C PHE A 228 -8.46 7.29 2.84
N GLY A 229 -9.02 7.98 3.83
CA GLY A 229 -9.55 7.40 5.05
C GLY A 229 -8.48 6.55 5.74
N THR A 230 -8.92 5.51 6.44
CA THR A 230 -8.00 4.52 7.05
C THR A 230 -7.87 3.25 6.20
N ALA A 231 -8.43 3.29 4.99
CA ALA A 231 -8.56 2.17 4.07
C ALA A 231 -7.25 1.75 3.37
N ALA A 232 -6.13 2.45 3.55
CA ALA A 232 -4.83 2.06 3.00
C ALA A 232 -3.76 1.83 4.07
N CYS A 233 -4.16 1.57 5.32
CA CYS A 233 -3.24 1.28 6.43
C CYS A 233 -2.27 2.46 6.70
N PRO A 234 -2.77 3.57 7.28
CA PRO A 234 -1.91 4.62 7.82
C PRO A 234 -1.07 4.09 9.00
N PRO A 235 0.06 4.76 9.35
CA PRO A 235 0.44 6.10 8.88
C PRO A 235 0.98 6.14 7.45
N TYR A 236 0.60 7.16 6.69
CA TYR A 236 0.92 7.28 5.26
C TYR A 236 2.22 8.06 4.99
N HIS A 237 2.93 7.69 3.92
CA HIS A 237 3.78 8.65 3.19
C HIS A 237 2.91 9.33 2.14
N VAL A 238 2.44 10.55 2.43
CA VAL A 238 1.50 11.27 1.56
C VAL A 238 2.25 11.91 0.41
N SER A 239 1.67 11.89 -0.78
CA SER A 239 2.18 12.59 -1.96
C SER A 239 1.08 13.43 -2.60
N VAL A 240 1.43 14.65 -3.00
CA VAL A 240 0.57 15.58 -3.72
C VAL A 240 1.36 16.13 -4.90
N VAL A 241 0.76 16.10 -6.09
CA VAL A 241 1.34 16.68 -7.30
C VAL A 241 0.37 17.71 -7.86
N ILE A 242 0.84 18.94 -8.02
CA ILE A 242 0.04 20.07 -8.50
C ILE A 242 0.51 20.46 -9.90
N GLY A 243 -0.35 20.27 -10.88
CA GLY A 243 -0.03 20.44 -12.30
C GLY A 243 0.50 19.16 -12.95
N GLY A 244 1.00 19.32 -14.17
CA GLY A 244 1.42 18.25 -15.04
C GLY A 244 1.08 18.57 -16.49
N THR A 245 1.84 17.99 -17.40
CA THR A 245 1.60 18.08 -18.85
C THR A 245 0.41 17.24 -19.28
N SER A 246 0.08 16.20 -18.51
CA SER A 246 -1.05 15.29 -18.74
C SER A 246 -1.44 14.57 -17.45
N ALA A 247 -2.58 13.90 -17.47
CA ALA A 247 -3.10 13.11 -16.34
C ALA A 247 -2.11 12.01 -15.91
N GLU A 248 -1.61 11.24 -16.87
CA GLU A 248 -0.68 10.13 -16.67
C GLU A 248 0.70 10.62 -16.19
N THR A 249 1.16 11.78 -16.65
CA THR A 249 2.39 12.39 -16.11
C THR A 249 2.20 12.76 -14.64
N THR A 250 1.09 13.42 -14.29
CA THR A 250 0.76 13.76 -12.90
C THR A 250 0.72 12.51 -12.03
N MET A 251 0.02 11.46 -12.44
CA MET A 251 -0.13 10.25 -11.63
C MET A 251 1.16 9.43 -11.52
N LYS A 252 2.00 9.41 -12.57
CA LYS A 252 3.34 8.84 -12.49
C LYS A 252 4.21 9.63 -11.49
N THR A 253 4.14 10.96 -11.51
CA THR A 253 4.87 11.79 -10.54
C THR A 253 4.36 11.55 -9.10
N VAL A 254 3.04 11.37 -8.90
CA VAL A 254 2.47 11.00 -7.59
C VAL A 254 3.07 9.68 -7.11
N LYS A 255 3.12 8.66 -7.97
CA LYS A 255 3.72 7.36 -7.65
C LYS A 255 5.15 7.53 -7.13
N TYR A 256 5.99 8.20 -7.91
CA TYR A 256 7.41 8.38 -7.60
C TYR A 256 7.63 9.23 -6.35
N ALA A 257 6.82 10.29 -6.17
CA ALA A 257 6.85 11.11 -4.95
C ALA A 257 6.45 10.30 -3.70
N SER A 258 5.45 9.42 -3.80
CA SER A 258 5.06 8.53 -2.68
C SER A 258 6.16 7.52 -2.31
N CYS A 259 7.01 7.15 -3.27
CA CYS A 259 8.17 6.28 -3.07
C CYS A 259 9.44 7.04 -2.66
N LYS A 260 9.32 8.36 -2.40
CA LYS A 260 10.45 9.25 -2.03
C LYS A 260 11.55 9.35 -3.10
N TYR A 261 11.24 9.05 -4.36
CA TYR A 261 12.18 9.12 -5.47
C TYR A 261 12.61 10.57 -5.76
N TYR A 262 11.73 11.54 -5.50
CA TYR A 262 11.97 12.96 -5.77
C TYR A 262 12.45 13.76 -4.54
N ASP A 263 13.01 13.11 -3.52
CA ASP A 263 13.43 13.77 -2.29
C ASP A 263 14.54 14.82 -2.51
N ASP A 264 15.47 14.53 -3.42
CA ASP A 264 16.59 15.42 -3.80
C ASP A 264 16.22 16.39 -4.94
N LEU A 265 14.95 16.47 -5.35
CA LEU A 265 14.52 17.44 -6.37
C LEU A 265 14.74 18.88 -5.85
N ILE A 266 15.09 19.80 -6.75
CA ILE A 266 15.25 21.23 -6.40
C ILE A 266 14.01 21.75 -5.65
N THR A 267 14.23 22.59 -4.64
CA THR A 267 13.15 23.09 -3.76
C THR A 267 12.64 24.47 -4.12
N LYS A 268 13.29 25.11 -5.11
CA LYS A 268 12.89 26.38 -5.71
C LYS A 268 13.09 26.29 -7.22
N PRO A 269 12.22 26.93 -8.02
CA PRO A 269 12.38 26.94 -9.47
C PRO A 269 13.63 27.72 -9.87
N ASP A 270 14.43 27.15 -10.76
CA ASP A 270 15.63 27.80 -11.32
C ASP A 270 15.53 28.06 -12.83
N ALA A 271 14.50 27.50 -13.49
CA ALA A 271 14.29 27.55 -14.94
C ALA A 271 15.55 27.20 -15.78
N THR A 272 16.44 26.38 -15.22
CA THR A 272 17.71 25.98 -15.83
C THR A 272 17.92 24.48 -15.75
N THR A 273 17.72 23.87 -14.58
CA THR A 273 17.91 22.43 -14.40
C THR A 273 16.65 21.63 -14.65
N GLY A 274 15.48 22.24 -14.40
CA GLY A 274 14.16 21.65 -14.66
C GLY A 274 13.02 22.59 -14.27
N TYR A 275 11.80 22.31 -14.75
CA TYR A 275 10.62 23.11 -14.41
C TYR A 275 9.83 22.63 -13.18
N ALA A 276 10.10 21.40 -12.73
CA ALA A 276 9.50 20.84 -11.52
C ALA A 276 10.30 21.18 -10.26
N PHE A 277 9.63 21.35 -9.13
CA PHE A 277 10.28 21.51 -7.84
C PHE A 277 9.48 20.86 -6.71
N ARG A 278 10.19 20.54 -5.61
CA ARG A 278 9.63 20.04 -4.35
C ARG A 278 9.30 21.20 -3.43
N ASP A 279 8.04 21.32 -3.02
CA ASP A 279 7.54 22.45 -2.24
C ASP A 279 7.51 22.12 -0.74
N LEU A 280 8.58 22.51 -0.02
CA LEU A 280 8.73 22.20 1.41
C LEU A 280 7.73 22.95 2.32
N GLU A 281 7.20 24.10 1.89
CA GLU A 281 6.19 24.84 2.66
C GLU A 281 4.85 24.12 2.57
N MET A 282 4.47 23.70 1.36
CA MET A 282 3.26 22.91 1.16
C MET A 282 3.35 21.51 1.78
N GLU A 283 4.53 20.90 1.89
CA GLU A 283 4.71 19.65 2.64
C GLU A 283 4.35 19.79 4.12
N LYS A 284 4.81 20.86 4.77
CA LYS A 284 4.46 21.16 6.17
C LYS A 284 2.97 21.39 6.34
N GLU A 285 2.37 22.11 5.40
CA GLU A 285 0.94 22.39 5.36
C GLU A 285 0.11 21.10 5.19
N VAL A 286 0.46 20.23 4.24
CA VAL A 286 -0.19 18.93 4.04
C VAL A 286 -0.05 18.05 5.29
N LEU A 287 1.14 17.98 5.88
CA LEU A 287 1.36 17.23 7.11
C LEU A 287 0.52 17.77 8.27
N SER A 288 0.44 19.10 8.42
CA SER A 288 -0.40 19.76 9.41
C SER A 288 -1.87 19.40 9.21
N ILE A 289 -2.38 19.42 7.97
CA ILE A 289 -3.74 18.97 7.66
C ILE A 289 -3.93 17.51 8.12
N CYS A 290 -3.00 16.61 7.77
CA CYS A 290 -3.08 15.20 8.16
C CYS A 290 -3.10 15.00 9.68
N GLN A 291 -2.33 15.77 10.44
CA GLN A 291 -2.30 15.70 11.90
C GLN A 291 -3.61 16.14 12.55
N HIS A 292 -4.37 17.03 11.90
CA HIS A 292 -5.65 17.54 12.40
C HIS A 292 -6.88 16.85 11.80
N ILE A 293 -6.70 15.82 10.94
CA ILE A 293 -7.82 15.02 10.40
C ILE A 293 -8.49 14.16 11.49
N GLY A 294 -7.81 13.90 12.61
CA GLY A 294 -8.35 13.14 13.75
C GLY A 294 -8.39 11.63 13.57
N MET A 295 -8.27 11.10 12.34
CA MET A 295 -8.27 9.66 12.05
C MET A 295 -7.06 8.89 12.58
N GLY A 296 -5.92 9.58 12.78
CA GLY A 296 -4.68 8.99 13.29
C GLY A 296 -4.16 7.79 12.51
N ALA A 297 -3.32 7.00 13.17
CA ALA A 297 -2.90 5.69 12.72
C ALA A 297 -4.06 4.69 12.91
N GLN A 298 -4.99 4.73 11.95
CA GLN A 298 -6.13 3.81 11.79
C GLN A 298 -7.30 3.99 12.77
N PHE A 299 -7.04 4.26 14.05
CA PHE A 299 -8.05 4.27 15.10
C PHE A 299 -8.02 5.54 15.96
N GLY A 300 -7.98 6.70 15.32
CA GLY A 300 -8.07 8.01 15.98
C GLY A 300 -6.73 8.47 16.54
N GLY A 301 -6.38 9.73 16.29
CA GLY A 301 -5.12 10.31 16.75
C GLY A 301 -4.49 11.26 15.74
N LYS A 302 -3.18 11.48 15.89
CA LYS A 302 -2.38 12.45 15.14
C LYS A 302 -1.72 11.82 13.91
N TYR A 303 -1.35 10.53 13.99
CA TYR A 303 -0.46 9.91 13.01
C TYR A 303 -1.16 9.34 11.78
N TYR A 304 -1.97 10.16 11.12
CA TYR A 304 -2.54 9.83 9.81
C TYR A 304 -1.44 9.72 8.74
N ALA A 305 -0.40 10.54 8.84
CA ALA A 305 0.75 10.55 7.95
C ALA A 305 2.06 10.53 8.74
N HIS A 306 3.05 9.78 8.24
CA HIS A 306 4.44 9.89 8.65
C HIS A 306 5.06 11.21 8.18
N ASP A 307 4.86 11.53 6.90
CA ASP A 307 5.37 12.72 6.23
C ASP A 307 4.56 13.00 4.94
N ALA A 308 4.93 14.07 4.25
CA ALA A 308 4.35 14.46 2.96
C ALA A 308 5.43 14.77 1.93
N ARG A 309 5.10 14.61 0.64
CA ARG A 309 5.85 15.11 -0.51
C ARG A 309 4.95 15.92 -1.40
N VAL A 310 5.34 17.16 -1.73
CA VAL A 310 4.56 18.02 -2.63
C VAL A 310 5.42 18.41 -3.82
N ILE A 311 5.02 17.97 -5.02
CA ILE A 311 5.72 18.29 -6.27
C ILE A 311 4.87 19.25 -7.11
N ARG A 312 5.45 20.37 -7.49
CA ARG A 312 4.82 21.34 -8.38
C ARG A 312 5.39 21.18 -9.79
N LEU A 313 4.52 20.90 -10.76
CA LEU A 313 4.86 20.73 -12.18
C LEU A 313 4.39 21.93 -13.02
N PRO A 314 4.97 22.23 -14.18
CA PRO A 314 4.34 23.14 -15.14
C PRO A 314 2.99 22.57 -15.63
N ARG A 315 2.19 23.41 -16.28
CA ARG A 315 0.85 23.05 -16.76
C ARG A 315 0.49 23.83 -18.01
N HIS A 316 -0.39 23.27 -18.84
CA HIS A 316 -1.06 24.03 -19.88
C HIS A 316 -1.95 25.13 -19.28
N GLY A 317 -2.11 26.26 -19.99
CA GLY A 317 -2.87 27.42 -19.48
C GLY A 317 -4.29 27.07 -19.03
N ALA A 318 -4.96 26.18 -19.76
CA ALA A 318 -6.33 25.73 -19.52
C ALA A 318 -6.48 24.52 -18.58
N SER A 319 -5.38 23.98 -18.05
CA SER A 319 -5.41 22.71 -17.31
C SER A 319 -4.70 22.84 -15.96
N LEU A 320 -5.19 22.11 -14.97
CA LEU A 320 -4.48 21.87 -13.71
C LEU A 320 -4.87 20.48 -13.16
N PRO A 321 -4.25 19.39 -13.66
CA PRO A 321 -4.39 18.11 -13.01
C PRO A 321 -3.75 18.18 -11.62
N ILE A 322 -4.44 17.69 -10.60
CA ILE A 322 -3.90 17.48 -9.26
C ILE A 322 -4.01 16.00 -8.92
N GLY A 323 -2.87 15.40 -8.59
CA GLY A 323 -2.80 14.02 -8.16
C GLY A 323 -2.50 13.94 -6.67
N ILE A 324 -3.17 13.04 -5.95
CA ILE A 324 -2.80 12.69 -4.58
C ILE A 324 -2.64 11.18 -4.46
N GLY A 325 -1.75 10.73 -3.58
CA GLY A 325 -1.50 9.31 -3.36
C GLY A 325 -0.75 9.06 -2.07
N VAL A 326 -0.66 7.78 -1.69
CA VAL A 326 0.03 7.37 -0.46
C VAL A 326 0.94 6.16 -0.69
N SER A 327 2.03 6.09 0.06
CA SER A 327 2.59 4.80 0.49
C SER A 327 1.95 4.38 1.80
N CYS A 328 1.63 3.09 1.91
CA CYS A 328 1.00 2.49 3.10
C CYS A 328 2.04 2.00 4.10
N SER A 329 1.62 1.41 5.22
CA SER A 329 2.55 0.74 6.16
C SER A 329 3.43 -0.34 5.50
N ALA A 330 2.96 -0.99 4.43
CA ALA A 330 3.83 -1.79 3.56
C ALA A 330 4.58 -0.86 2.59
N ASP A 331 5.55 -0.09 3.10
CA ASP A 331 6.36 0.87 2.35
C ASP A 331 7.52 0.16 1.61
N ARG A 332 7.18 -0.43 0.46
CA ARG A 332 8.04 -1.41 -0.23
C ARG A 332 8.57 -0.90 -1.57
N GLN A 333 9.77 -0.35 -1.52
CA GLN A 333 10.53 0.02 -2.70
C GLN A 333 12.03 -0.12 -2.45
N ALA A 334 12.78 -0.36 -3.53
CA ALA A 334 14.23 -0.35 -3.53
C ALA A 334 14.75 0.27 -4.83
N LEU A 335 15.77 1.12 -4.74
CA LEU A 335 16.55 1.53 -5.89
C LEU A 335 17.59 0.47 -6.24
N GLY A 336 17.88 0.30 -7.53
CA GLY A 336 18.93 -0.59 -7.99
C GLY A 336 19.70 0.04 -9.14
N LYS A 337 20.90 -0.46 -9.43
CA LYS A 337 21.68 -0.02 -10.58
C LYS A 337 22.68 -1.08 -11.02
N ILE A 338 22.97 -1.10 -12.31
CA ILE A 338 24.03 -1.92 -12.90
C ILE A 338 24.98 -1.00 -13.63
N ASN A 339 26.25 -1.03 -13.25
CA ASN A 339 27.32 -0.26 -13.88
C ASN A 339 28.56 -1.14 -14.04
N LYS A 340 29.68 -0.56 -14.51
CA LYS A 340 30.94 -1.29 -14.71
C LYS A 340 31.50 -1.96 -13.45
N ASP A 341 31.10 -1.49 -12.27
CA ASP A 341 31.59 -1.98 -10.98
C ASP A 341 30.73 -3.12 -10.41
N GLY A 342 29.58 -3.40 -11.03
CA GLY A 342 28.72 -4.54 -10.69
C GLY A 342 27.24 -4.20 -10.63
N ILE A 343 26.51 -5.09 -9.96
CA ILE A 343 25.07 -5.04 -9.72
C ILE A 343 24.84 -4.56 -8.29
N TRP A 344 24.06 -3.49 -8.12
CA TRP A 344 23.86 -2.82 -6.84
C TRP A 344 22.38 -2.72 -6.50
N LEU A 345 22.05 -2.91 -5.23
CA LEU A 345 20.71 -2.76 -4.70
C LEU A 345 20.73 -1.87 -3.45
N GLU A 346 19.70 -1.06 -3.26
CA GLU A 346 19.49 -0.29 -2.04
C GLU A 346 19.56 -1.19 -0.80
N GLU A 347 20.30 -0.74 0.21
CA GLU A 347 20.42 -1.44 1.49
C GLU A 347 19.23 -1.05 2.40
N LEU A 348 18.33 -2.01 2.63
CA LEU A 348 17.23 -1.88 3.58
C LEU A 348 17.65 -2.30 4.99
N GLU A 349 16.81 -2.02 5.98
CA GLU A 349 17.09 -2.37 7.37
C GLU A 349 16.98 -3.89 7.58
N THR A 350 18.07 -4.53 8.00
CA THR A 350 18.10 -5.97 8.32
C THR A 350 17.92 -6.26 9.82
N GLU A 351 18.09 -5.26 10.68
CA GLU A 351 17.89 -5.37 12.13
C GLU A 351 16.79 -4.40 12.63
N PRO A 352 15.52 -4.58 12.21
CA PRO A 352 14.43 -3.68 12.60
C PRO A 352 14.15 -3.68 14.11
N SER A 353 14.62 -4.69 14.85
CA SER A 353 14.51 -4.80 16.30
C SER A 353 15.08 -3.58 17.05
N LYS A 354 16.09 -2.89 16.50
CA LYS A 354 16.66 -1.67 17.12
C LYS A 354 15.69 -0.47 17.15
N TYR A 355 14.59 -0.54 16.38
CA TYR A 355 13.51 0.45 16.41
C TYR A 355 12.39 0.07 17.38
N MET A 356 12.48 -1.06 18.08
CA MET A 356 11.50 -1.42 19.10
C MET A 356 11.60 -0.47 20.30
N PRO A 357 10.48 0.09 20.76
CA PRO A 357 10.46 0.88 21.99
C PRO A 357 10.60 -0.01 23.23
N GLU A 358 11.19 0.53 24.29
CA GLU A 358 11.25 -0.10 25.62
C GLU A 358 9.92 0.09 26.38
N VAL A 359 8.84 -0.51 25.88
CA VAL A 359 7.50 -0.45 26.49
C VAL A 359 6.87 -1.83 26.54
N LYS A 360 6.11 -2.12 27.59
CA LYS A 360 5.25 -3.31 27.59
C LYS A 360 3.94 -2.97 26.91
N GLU A 361 3.50 -3.82 25.97
CA GLU A 361 2.25 -3.61 25.24
C GLU A 361 1.04 -3.45 26.17
N ALA A 362 0.98 -4.21 27.26
CA ALA A 362 -0.08 -4.12 28.26
C ALA A 362 -0.16 -2.75 28.96
N GLU A 363 0.91 -1.96 28.92
CA GLU A 363 0.99 -0.63 29.54
C GLU A 363 0.58 0.49 28.57
N LEU A 364 0.45 0.21 27.25
CA LEU A 364 0.08 1.23 26.24
C LEU A 364 -1.41 1.59 26.25
N LEU A 365 -2.29 0.66 26.62
CA LEU A 365 -3.74 0.85 26.58
C LEU A 365 -4.33 0.67 27.97
N LYS A 366 -4.96 1.73 28.50
CA LYS A 366 -5.51 1.76 29.87
C LYS A 366 -6.60 0.72 30.11
N THR A 367 -7.42 0.46 29.10
CA THR A 367 -8.53 -0.51 29.20
C THR A 367 -8.12 -1.83 28.53
N PRO A 368 -8.20 -2.97 29.24
CA PRO A 368 -7.97 -4.28 28.64
C PRO A 368 -9.00 -4.55 27.51
N PRO A 369 -8.68 -5.43 26.55
CA PRO A 369 -9.65 -5.78 25.53
C PRO A 369 -10.81 -6.57 26.15
N VAL A 370 -11.99 -6.46 25.55
CA VAL A 370 -13.11 -7.37 25.87
C VAL A 370 -12.86 -8.68 25.13
N GLU A 371 -12.76 -9.78 25.87
CA GLU A 371 -12.67 -11.12 25.29
C GLU A 371 -14.03 -11.53 24.70
N VAL A 372 -14.05 -11.97 23.44
CA VAL A 372 -15.27 -12.42 22.75
C VAL A 372 -15.06 -13.82 22.23
N ASP A 373 -15.81 -14.77 22.79
CA ASP A 373 -15.88 -16.15 22.32
C ASP A 373 -16.84 -16.28 21.11
N LEU A 374 -16.26 -16.55 19.96
CA LEU A 374 -16.90 -16.72 18.65
C LEU A 374 -17.38 -18.16 18.41
N SER A 375 -17.09 -19.10 19.31
CA SER A 375 -17.57 -20.49 19.20
C SER A 375 -19.05 -20.64 19.60
N ARG A 376 -19.62 -19.60 20.22
CA ARG A 376 -21.02 -19.54 20.63
C ARG A 376 -21.96 -19.26 19.45
N PRO A 377 -23.28 -19.54 19.58
CA PRO A 377 -24.26 -19.17 18.57
C PRO A 377 -24.19 -17.68 18.21
N MET A 378 -24.32 -17.35 16.92
CA MET A 378 -24.24 -15.97 16.40
C MET A 378 -25.11 -14.97 17.20
N SER A 379 -26.32 -15.37 17.59
CA SER A 379 -27.23 -14.53 18.37
C SER A 379 -26.70 -14.18 19.77
N GLU A 380 -25.91 -15.05 20.40
CA GLU A 380 -25.25 -14.77 21.68
C GLU A 380 -24.05 -13.85 21.51
N VAL A 381 -23.28 -14.03 20.43
CA VAL A 381 -22.15 -13.15 20.10
C VAL A 381 -22.65 -11.72 19.83
N LEU A 382 -23.73 -11.57 19.06
CA LEU A 382 -24.37 -10.27 18.81
C LEU A 382 -24.86 -9.60 20.10
N LYS A 383 -25.51 -10.37 21.00
CA LYS A 383 -25.94 -9.86 22.32
C LYS A 383 -24.76 -9.39 23.17
N GLU A 384 -23.62 -10.08 23.11
CA GLU A 384 -22.40 -9.67 23.80
C GLU A 384 -21.86 -8.35 23.25
N LEU A 385 -21.69 -8.26 21.92
CA LEU A 385 -21.18 -7.05 21.27
C LEU A 385 -22.09 -5.84 21.51
N SER A 386 -23.41 -6.03 21.56
CA SER A 386 -24.39 -4.96 21.78
C SER A 386 -24.27 -4.26 23.14
N LYS A 387 -23.60 -4.88 24.13
CA LYS A 387 -23.33 -4.26 25.44
C LYS A 387 -22.33 -3.11 25.35
N TYR A 388 -21.53 -3.05 24.28
CA TYR A 388 -20.38 -2.16 24.18
C TYR A 388 -20.58 -1.09 23.09
N PRO A 389 -20.10 0.14 23.32
CA PRO A 389 -20.12 1.19 22.30
C PRO A 389 -19.06 0.96 21.21
N VAL A 390 -19.17 1.70 20.11
CA VAL A 390 -18.05 1.89 19.18
C VAL A 390 -16.79 2.39 19.91
N LYS A 391 -15.62 2.20 19.30
CA LYS A 391 -14.29 2.44 19.90
C LYS A 391 -13.84 1.40 20.94
N THR A 392 -14.74 0.52 21.39
CA THR A 392 -14.37 -0.61 22.28
C THR A 392 -13.40 -1.55 21.59
N ARG A 393 -12.29 -1.89 22.27
CA ARG A 393 -11.31 -2.87 21.80
C ARG A 393 -11.72 -4.28 22.22
N LEU A 394 -11.56 -5.22 21.31
CA LEU A 394 -11.92 -6.63 21.43
C LEU A 394 -10.70 -7.53 21.25
N SER A 395 -10.77 -8.70 21.84
CA SER A 395 -9.88 -9.84 21.63
C SER A 395 -10.76 -11.03 21.26
N LEU A 396 -10.69 -11.48 20.00
CA LEU A 396 -11.60 -12.47 19.45
C LEU A 396 -10.96 -13.87 19.47
N THR A 397 -11.71 -14.86 19.94
CA THR A 397 -11.27 -16.26 19.97
C THR A 397 -12.35 -17.18 19.40
N GLY A 398 -11.99 -18.08 18.49
CA GLY A 398 -12.89 -19.06 17.87
C GLY A 398 -12.85 -19.04 16.35
N THR A 399 -13.92 -19.54 15.73
CA THR A 399 -14.01 -19.75 14.28
C THR A 399 -14.42 -18.47 13.54
N ILE A 400 -13.76 -18.21 12.41
CA ILE A 400 -14.08 -17.12 11.48
C ILE A 400 -14.11 -17.66 10.04
N ILE A 401 -15.10 -17.23 9.25
CA ILE A 401 -15.12 -17.45 7.81
C ILE A 401 -14.41 -16.30 7.12
N VAL A 402 -13.57 -16.61 6.14
CA VAL A 402 -12.87 -15.63 5.33
C VAL A 402 -13.46 -15.63 3.93
N ALA A 403 -13.91 -14.48 3.47
CA ALA A 403 -14.38 -14.27 2.10
C ALA A 403 -14.12 -12.82 1.71
N ARG A 404 -13.85 -12.56 0.44
CA ARG A 404 -13.62 -11.21 -0.08
C ARG A 404 -14.21 -11.04 -1.47
N ASP A 405 -13.72 -10.05 -2.22
CA ASP A 405 -14.25 -9.51 -3.47
C ASP A 405 -14.92 -10.55 -4.40
N ILE A 406 -14.18 -11.54 -4.93
CA ILE A 406 -14.74 -12.52 -5.90
C ILE A 406 -15.72 -13.49 -5.22
N ALA A 407 -15.41 -13.95 -4.01
CA ALA A 407 -16.32 -14.83 -3.26
C ALA A 407 -17.66 -14.13 -2.94
N HIS A 408 -17.63 -12.83 -2.60
CA HIS A 408 -18.84 -12.03 -2.37
C HIS A 408 -19.63 -11.83 -3.67
N ALA A 409 -18.95 -11.53 -4.79
CA ALA A 409 -19.59 -11.41 -6.08
C ALA A 409 -20.33 -12.69 -6.47
N ARG A 410 -19.67 -13.85 -6.33
CA ARG A 410 -20.29 -15.15 -6.62
C ARG A 410 -21.44 -15.48 -5.69
N MET A 411 -21.33 -15.18 -4.40
CA MET A 411 -22.46 -15.37 -3.47
C MET A 411 -23.65 -14.48 -3.82
N ARG A 412 -23.43 -13.25 -4.31
CA ARG A 412 -24.50 -12.39 -4.83
C ARG A 412 -25.15 -13.02 -6.07
N GLU A 413 -24.36 -13.48 -7.04
CA GLU A 413 -24.89 -14.17 -8.23
C GLU A 413 -25.72 -15.41 -7.87
N MET A 414 -25.27 -16.19 -6.87
CA MET A 414 -26.03 -17.32 -6.34
C MET A 414 -27.39 -16.88 -5.81
N VAL A 415 -27.43 -15.83 -4.99
CA VAL A 415 -28.66 -15.26 -4.42
C VAL A 415 -29.59 -14.72 -5.51
N GLU A 416 -29.05 -13.99 -6.48
CA GLU A 416 -29.80 -13.46 -7.63
C GLU A 416 -30.38 -14.58 -8.51
N ALA A 417 -29.69 -15.73 -8.58
CA ALA A 417 -30.18 -16.95 -9.22
C ALA A 417 -31.15 -17.78 -8.35
N GLY A 418 -31.61 -17.26 -7.21
CA GLY A 418 -32.56 -17.91 -6.31
C GLY A 418 -31.96 -19.01 -5.43
N LYS A 419 -30.63 -19.16 -5.38
CA LYS A 419 -29.96 -20.09 -4.45
C LYS A 419 -29.82 -19.44 -3.06
N PRO A 420 -29.83 -20.22 -1.98
CA PRO A 420 -29.64 -19.66 -0.65
C PRO A 420 -28.22 -19.10 -0.45
N LEU A 421 -28.10 -18.06 0.36
CA LEU A 421 -26.79 -17.63 0.88
C LEU A 421 -26.16 -18.80 1.66
N PRO A 422 -24.87 -19.12 1.45
CA PRO A 422 -24.22 -20.25 2.11
C PRO A 422 -24.32 -20.19 3.63
N GLN A 423 -24.58 -21.33 4.27
CA GLN A 423 -24.87 -21.39 5.70
C GLN A 423 -23.70 -20.88 6.58
N TYR A 424 -22.46 -21.11 6.14
CA TYR A 424 -21.27 -20.63 6.85
C TYR A 424 -21.21 -19.08 6.96
N MET A 425 -21.90 -18.33 6.10
CA MET A 425 -22.01 -16.87 6.19
C MET A 425 -22.95 -16.40 7.30
N LYS A 426 -23.79 -17.31 7.81
CA LYS A 426 -24.78 -17.05 8.87
C LYS A 426 -24.27 -17.50 10.23
N ASP A 427 -23.49 -18.57 10.25
CA ASP A 427 -23.04 -19.22 11.49
C ASP A 427 -21.81 -18.54 12.10
N HIS A 428 -20.99 -17.85 11.30
CA HIS A 428 -19.70 -17.31 11.74
C HIS A 428 -19.48 -15.85 11.30
N PRO A 429 -18.65 -15.08 12.02
CA PRO A 429 -18.17 -13.79 11.54
C PRO A 429 -17.45 -13.92 10.19
N VAL A 430 -17.57 -12.89 9.35
CA VAL A 430 -16.94 -12.86 8.02
C VAL A 430 -15.75 -11.91 8.02
N TYR A 431 -14.54 -12.46 7.90
CA TYR A 431 -13.29 -11.74 7.77
C TYR A 431 -12.94 -11.48 6.31
N TYR A 432 -12.79 -10.22 5.94
CA TYR A 432 -12.38 -9.87 4.60
C TYR A 432 -10.87 -9.91 4.52
N ALA A 433 -10.32 -10.99 3.97
CA ALA A 433 -8.89 -11.16 3.78
C ALA A 433 -8.60 -12.17 2.66
N GLY A 434 -7.33 -12.22 2.25
CA GLY A 434 -6.80 -13.24 1.34
C GLY A 434 -5.36 -13.57 1.75
N PRO A 435 -5.07 -14.82 2.15
CA PRO A 435 -3.78 -15.17 2.76
C PRO A 435 -2.64 -15.16 1.73
N ALA A 436 -1.42 -14.88 2.19
CA ALA A 436 -0.22 -15.28 1.46
C ALA A 436 0.02 -16.80 1.59
N LYS A 437 0.95 -17.36 0.81
CA LYS A 437 1.27 -18.79 0.89
C LYS A 437 1.67 -19.20 2.31
N GLN A 438 1.20 -20.36 2.75
CA GLN A 438 1.53 -20.91 4.06
C GLN A 438 2.95 -21.48 4.07
N PRO A 439 3.85 -20.98 4.93
CA PRO A 439 5.17 -21.58 5.09
C PRO A 439 5.09 -23.00 5.67
N LYS A 440 6.00 -23.87 5.25
CA LYS A 440 6.09 -25.23 5.79
C LYS A 440 6.29 -25.20 7.31
N GLY A 441 5.45 -25.89 8.04
CA GLY A 441 5.55 -26.02 9.51
C GLY A 441 4.93 -24.86 10.30
N LEU A 442 4.34 -23.86 9.65
CA LEU A 442 3.59 -22.78 10.31
C LEU A 442 2.07 -22.95 10.09
N PRO A 443 1.22 -22.48 11.03
CA PRO A 443 -0.24 -22.63 10.94
C PRO A 443 -0.87 -21.77 9.85
N SER A 444 -0.21 -20.67 9.44
CA SER A 444 -0.72 -19.71 8.46
C SER A 444 0.43 -19.00 7.74
N GLY A 445 0.17 -18.55 6.52
CA GLY A 445 0.94 -17.47 5.90
C GLY A 445 0.50 -16.11 6.44
N SER A 446 1.16 -15.02 6.02
CA SER A 446 0.75 -13.65 6.40
C SER A 446 -0.70 -13.41 5.99
N PHE A 447 -1.55 -12.96 6.92
CA PHE A 447 -3.00 -12.99 6.74
C PHE A 447 -3.74 -11.81 7.38
N GLY A 448 -3.32 -10.60 7.04
CA GLY A 448 -3.97 -9.36 7.47
C GLY A 448 -5.27 -9.03 6.71
N PRO A 449 -6.04 -8.04 7.19
CA PRO A 449 -7.33 -7.66 6.63
C PRO A 449 -7.20 -6.95 5.28
N THR A 450 -8.25 -7.05 4.46
CA THR A 450 -8.45 -6.23 3.24
C THR A 450 -9.40 -5.07 3.50
N THR A 451 -9.49 -4.14 2.54
CA THR A 451 -10.30 -2.92 2.67
C THR A 451 -11.79 -3.25 2.73
N ALA A 452 -12.44 -2.92 3.85
CA ALA A 452 -13.85 -3.20 4.09
C ALA A 452 -14.79 -2.54 3.10
N GLY A 453 -14.49 -1.29 2.71
CA GLY A 453 -15.30 -0.47 1.82
C GLY A 453 -15.67 -1.12 0.48
N ARG A 454 -14.86 -2.06 -0.03
CA ARG A 454 -15.14 -2.75 -1.30
C ARG A 454 -16.29 -3.76 -1.20
N MET A 455 -16.57 -4.23 0.02
CA MET A 455 -17.67 -5.17 0.29
C MET A 455 -18.93 -4.46 0.79
N ASP A 456 -18.94 -3.12 0.87
CA ASP A 456 -20.12 -2.35 1.29
C ASP A 456 -21.41 -2.68 0.51
N PRO A 457 -21.37 -2.85 -0.83
CA PRO A 457 -22.58 -3.13 -1.62
C PRO A 457 -23.27 -4.46 -1.30
N PHE A 458 -22.61 -5.38 -0.59
CA PHE A 458 -23.16 -6.70 -0.29
C PHE A 458 -23.83 -6.77 1.09
N VAL A 459 -23.60 -5.79 1.97
CA VAL A 459 -23.93 -5.91 3.40
C VAL A 459 -25.44 -5.98 3.63
N ASP A 460 -26.22 -5.01 3.14
CA ASP A 460 -27.68 -4.99 3.32
C ASP A 460 -28.32 -6.26 2.74
N LEU A 461 -27.89 -6.66 1.54
CA LEU A 461 -28.36 -7.89 0.89
C LEU A 461 -28.08 -9.12 1.75
N PHE A 462 -26.84 -9.34 2.20
CA PHE A 462 -26.49 -10.55 2.96
C PHE A 462 -27.13 -10.56 4.35
N GLN A 463 -27.23 -9.42 5.02
CA GLN A 463 -27.91 -9.30 6.33
C GLN A 463 -29.41 -9.50 6.20
N SER A 464 -30.04 -9.07 5.10
CA SER A 464 -31.45 -9.36 4.83
C SER A 464 -31.75 -10.88 4.73
N LEU A 465 -30.72 -11.68 4.46
CA LEU A 465 -30.76 -13.14 4.37
C LEU A 465 -30.21 -13.84 5.63
N GLY A 466 -29.91 -13.08 6.68
CA GLY A 466 -29.41 -13.55 7.97
C GLY A 466 -27.90 -13.88 7.98
N GLY A 467 -27.13 -13.46 6.97
CA GLY A 467 -25.68 -13.67 6.91
C GLY A 467 -24.88 -12.38 7.05
N SER A 468 -23.57 -12.49 7.20
CA SER A 468 -22.65 -11.34 7.33
C SER A 468 -23.04 -10.39 8.48
N MET A 469 -23.57 -10.95 9.56
CA MET A 469 -24.02 -10.20 10.74
C MET A 469 -22.86 -9.56 11.50
N ILE A 470 -21.71 -10.23 11.55
CA ILE A 470 -20.47 -9.68 12.12
C ILE A 470 -19.41 -9.71 11.02
N MET A 471 -18.88 -8.52 10.69
CA MET A 471 -17.88 -8.35 9.65
C MET A 471 -16.56 -7.91 10.28
N LEU A 472 -15.44 -8.48 9.85
CA LEU A 472 -14.09 -8.14 10.33
C LEU A 472 -13.22 -7.75 9.13
N ALA A 473 -12.62 -6.56 9.15
CA ALA A 473 -11.78 -6.08 8.05
C ALA A 473 -10.96 -4.86 8.50
N LYS A 474 -10.48 -4.00 7.57
CA LYS A 474 -9.87 -2.71 7.91
C LYS A 474 -10.43 -1.55 7.10
N GLY A 475 -10.25 -0.34 7.63
CA GLY A 475 -10.67 0.92 7.01
C GLY A 475 -12.07 1.35 7.42
N ASN A 476 -12.34 2.64 7.25
CA ASN A 476 -13.69 3.21 7.38
C ASN A 476 -14.62 2.74 6.24
N ARG A 477 -15.93 2.74 6.50
CA ARG A 477 -16.95 2.25 5.57
C ARG A 477 -17.94 3.37 5.22
N SER A 478 -18.74 3.13 4.18
CA SER A 478 -19.80 4.05 3.79
C SER A 478 -21.01 3.95 4.73
N LYS A 479 -21.83 5.00 4.74
CA LYS A 479 -23.04 5.10 5.58
C LYS A 479 -24.03 3.94 5.38
N GLN A 480 -24.07 3.34 4.18
CA GLN A 480 -24.98 2.22 3.90
C GLN A 480 -24.74 1.03 4.85
N VAL A 481 -23.50 0.82 5.29
CA VAL A 481 -23.15 -0.27 6.21
C VAL A 481 -23.63 0.06 7.63
N THR A 482 -23.48 1.31 8.06
CA THR A 482 -24.03 1.80 9.33
C THR A 482 -25.55 1.63 9.37
N ASP A 483 -26.23 1.96 8.28
CA ASP A 483 -27.68 1.83 8.18
C ASP A 483 -28.12 0.36 8.15
N ALA A 484 -27.41 -0.52 7.44
CA ALA A 484 -27.67 -1.95 7.42
C ALA A 484 -27.46 -2.60 8.81
N CYS A 485 -26.34 -2.31 9.48
CA CYS A 485 -26.07 -2.78 10.83
C CYS A 485 -27.15 -2.35 11.82
N LYS A 486 -27.61 -1.10 11.75
CA LYS A 486 -28.73 -0.61 12.56
C LYS A 486 -30.04 -1.33 12.25
N LYS A 487 -30.31 -1.59 10.97
CA LYS A 487 -31.56 -2.22 10.50
C LYS A 487 -31.67 -3.69 10.89
N TYR A 488 -30.55 -4.43 10.82
CA TYR A 488 -30.55 -5.88 11.02
C TYR A 488 -29.92 -6.34 12.34
N GLY A 489 -29.29 -5.43 13.09
CA GLY A 489 -28.58 -5.76 14.33
C GLY A 489 -27.18 -6.32 14.11
N GLY A 490 -26.48 -5.83 13.08
CA GLY A 490 -25.13 -6.28 12.70
C GLY A 490 -24.01 -5.42 13.28
N PHE A 491 -22.76 -5.87 13.12
CA PHE A 491 -21.55 -5.20 13.60
C PHE A 491 -20.45 -5.20 12.53
N TYR A 492 -19.67 -4.11 12.51
CA TYR A 492 -18.37 -4.08 11.82
C TYR A 492 -17.25 -3.91 12.84
N LEU A 493 -16.33 -4.86 12.82
CA LEU A 493 -15.12 -4.90 13.63
C LEU A 493 -13.91 -4.49 12.77
N GLY A 494 -13.20 -3.46 13.19
CA GLY A 494 -11.97 -3.01 12.56
C GLY A 494 -10.75 -3.70 13.16
N SER A 495 -10.08 -4.52 12.36
CA SER A 495 -8.73 -5.04 12.63
C SER A 495 -7.68 -3.99 12.23
N ILE A 496 -6.50 -4.09 12.85
CA ILE A 496 -5.33 -3.33 12.40
C ILE A 496 -4.91 -3.83 11.02
N GLY A 497 -4.81 -2.91 10.06
CA GLY A 497 -4.29 -3.16 8.73
C GLY A 497 -2.77 -3.01 8.70
N GLY A 498 -2.08 -3.94 8.06
CA GLY A 498 -0.61 -3.93 7.98
C GLY A 498 0.06 -5.14 8.64
N PRO A 499 -0.13 -5.40 9.95
CA PRO A 499 0.69 -6.37 10.70
C PRO A 499 0.28 -7.84 10.46
N ALA A 500 0.35 -8.27 9.20
CA ALA A 500 -0.14 -9.57 8.74
C ALA A 500 0.69 -10.77 9.24
N ALA A 501 2.01 -10.59 9.41
CA ALA A 501 2.91 -11.63 9.92
C ALA A 501 2.71 -11.83 11.43
N VAL A 502 2.43 -10.76 12.19
CA VAL A 502 2.03 -10.85 13.61
C VAL A 502 0.75 -11.65 13.74
N LEU A 503 -0.30 -11.30 12.98
CA LEU A 503 -1.57 -12.04 13.03
C LEU A 503 -1.41 -13.53 12.68
N ALA A 504 -0.58 -13.84 11.68
CA ALA A 504 -0.28 -15.21 11.29
C ALA A 504 0.47 -16.02 12.37
N THR A 505 1.35 -15.35 13.12
CA THR A 505 2.18 -15.98 14.16
C THR A 505 1.41 -16.12 15.48
N GLU A 506 0.76 -15.04 15.91
CA GLU A 506 0.22 -14.91 17.26
C GLU A 506 -1.26 -15.28 17.34
N ALA A 507 -2.06 -14.96 16.31
CA ALA A 507 -3.52 -15.08 16.39
C ALA A 507 -4.09 -16.28 15.64
N ILE A 508 -3.62 -16.57 14.42
CA ILE A 508 -4.22 -17.59 13.54
C ILE A 508 -3.60 -18.97 13.82
N LYS A 509 -4.44 -19.95 14.18
CA LYS A 509 -4.01 -21.28 14.62
C LYS A 509 -4.29 -22.39 13.62
N LYS A 510 -5.29 -22.21 12.75
CA LYS A 510 -5.65 -23.15 11.69
C LYS A 510 -6.22 -22.40 10.49
N VAL A 511 -5.91 -22.85 9.29
CA VAL A 511 -6.48 -22.35 8.03
C VAL A 511 -6.94 -23.53 7.18
N GLU A 512 -8.18 -23.48 6.69
CA GLU A 512 -8.78 -24.52 5.85
C GLU A 512 -9.55 -23.87 4.69
N CYS A 513 -9.32 -24.30 3.45
CA CYS A 513 -10.11 -23.84 2.31
C CYS A 513 -11.39 -24.67 2.20
N VAL A 514 -12.53 -24.03 2.42
CA VAL A 514 -13.82 -24.72 2.58
C VAL A 514 -14.74 -24.59 1.37
N ASP A 515 -14.56 -23.57 0.53
CA ASP A 515 -15.36 -23.38 -0.69
C ASP A 515 -14.60 -22.55 -1.74
N MET A 516 -15.03 -22.62 -3.00
CA MET A 516 -14.53 -21.79 -4.11
C MET A 516 -13.01 -21.88 -4.33
N LYS A 517 -12.44 -23.09 -4.22
CA LYS A 517 -10.99 -23.35 -4.21
C LYS A 517 -10.24 -22.83 -5.43
N GLU A 518 -10.91 -22.81 -6.58
CA GLU A 518 -10.35 -22.34 -7.84
C GLU A 518 -10.03 -20.83 -7.86
N LEU A 519 -10.56 -20.08 -6.89
CA LEU A 519 -10.26 -18.64 -6.71
C LEU A 519 -8.89 -18.38 -6.05
N GLY A 520 -8.14 -19.42 -5.70
CA GLY A 520 -6.83 -19.28 -5.07
C GLY A 520 -6.93 -18.51 -3.75
N MET A 521 -6.21 -17.39 -3.61
CA MET A 521 -6.23 -16.58 -2.39
C MET A 521 -7.59 -15.92 -2.10
N GLU A 522 -8.50 -15.86 -3.08
CA GLU A 522 -9.87 -15.33 -2.94
C GLU A 522 -10.92 -16.41 -2.65
N ALA A 523 -10.50 -17.66 -2.45
CA ALA A 523 -11.39 -18.73 -2.01
C ALA A 523 -12.04 -18.42 -0.64
N VAL A 524 -13.04 -19.20 -0.26
CA VAL A 524 -13.61 -19.13 1.09
C VAL A 524 -12.76 -19.99 2.02
N TRP A 525 -12.30 -19.37 3.11
CA TRP A 525 -11.52 -20.06 4.14
C TRP A 525 -12.28 -20.13 5.45
N LYS A 526 -11.97 -21.14 6.25
CA LYS A 526 -12.36 -21.24 7.65
C LYS A 526 -11.07 -21.20 8.48
N ILE A 527 -11.01 -20.26 9.42
CA ILE A 527 -9.85 -20.08 10.29
C ILE A 527 -10.26 -20.20 11.75
N GLU A 528 -9.33 -20.70 12.56
CA GLU A 528 -9.43 -20.66 14.03
C GLU A 528 -8.46 -19.61 14.55
N VAL A 529 -8.95 -18.68 15.36
CA VAL A 529 -8.16 -17.58 15.92
C VAL A 529 -8.20 -17.59 17.45
N VAL A 530 -7.14 -17.07 18.06
CA VAL A 530 -7.03 -16.85 19.51
C VAL A 530 -6.45 -15.46 19.73
N GLY A 531 -7.10 -14.64 20.55
CA GLY A 531 -6.58 -13.32 20.89
C GLY A 531 -6.53 -12.33 19.72
N PHE A 532 -7.40 -12.47 18.72
CA PHE A 532 -7.36 -11.64 17.52
C PHE A 532 -7.82 -10.21 17.84
N PRO A 533 -7.00 -9.17 17.63
CA PRO A 533 -7.33 -7.81 18.03
C PRO A 533 -8.30 -7.13 17.05
N ALA A 534 -9.34 -6.50 17.57
CA ALA A 534 -10.27 -5.69 16.79
C ALA A 534 -10.85 -4.52 17.59
N PHE A 535 -11.51 -3.59 16.92
CA PHE A 535 -12.31 -2.53 17.53
C PHE A 535 -13.74 -2.58 17.00
N ILE A 536 -14.74 -2.29 17.84
CA ILE A 536 -16.10 -2.03 17.34
C ILE A 536 -16.07 -0.71 16.56
N VAL A 537 -16.23 -0.78 15.24
CA VAL A 537 -16.25 0.40 14.36
C VAL A 537 -17.67 0.82 14.06
N VAL A 538 -18.56 -0.13 13.73
CA VAL A 538 -20.01 0.12 13.59
C VAL A 538 -20.75 -0.83 14.51
N ASP A 539 -21.73 -0.29 15.24
CA ASP A 539 -22.62 -1.06 16.10
C ASP A 539 -24.01 -1.27 15.49
N ASP A 540 -24.82 -2.04 16.21
CA ASP A 540 -26.21 -2.36 15.91
C ASP A 540 -27.20 -1.20 16.15
N LYS A 541 -26.70 -0.01 16.50
CA LYS A 541 -27.52 1.16 16.89
C LYS A 541 -27.38 2.32 15.90
N GLY A 542 -26.49 2.19 14.92
CA GLY A 542 -26.20 3.19 13.90
C GLY A 542 -25.08 4.16 14.28
N ASN A 543 -24.22 3.79 15.22
CA ASN A 543 -23.01 4.54 15.54
C ASN A 543 -21.85 4.08 14.64
N ASP A 544 -20.95 5.02 14.34
CA ASP A 544 -19.72 4.78 13.57
C ASP A 544 -18.56 5.49 14.27
N PHE A 545 -17.50 4.75 14.59
CA PHE A 545 -16.24 5.23 15.16
C PHE A 545 -15.75 6.50 14.45
N PHE A 546 -15.68 6.47 13.12
CA PHE A 546 -15.04 7.52 12.31
C PHE A 546 -15.93 8.75 12.14
N LYS A 547 -17.21 8.69 12.52
CA LYS A 547 -18.11 9.85 12.56
C LYS A 547 -18.05 10.60 13.88
N GLN A 548 -17.36 10.04 14.88
CA GLN A 548 -17.21 10.60 16.23
C GLN A 548 -15.77 11.08 16.51
N LEU A 549 -14.99 11.37 15.46
CA LEU A 549 -13.61 11.85 15.56
C LEU A 549 -13.50 13.34 15.28
#